data_AF-A0AAN8DYY3-F1
#
_entry.id   AF-A0AAN8DYY3-F1
#
_cell.length_a   1.000
_cell.length_b   1.000
_cell.length_c   1.000
_cell.angle_alpha   90.00
_cell.angle_beta   90.00
_cell.angle_gamma   90.00
#
_symmetry.space_group_name_H-M   'P 1'
#
loop_
_entity.id
_entity.type
_entity.pdbx_description
1 polymer ?
#
loop_
_entity_poly.entity_id
_entity_poly.type
_entity_poly.pdbx_seq_one_letter_code
_entity_poly.pdbx_strand_id
1 'polypeptide(L)'
;MEQFSLTLRYVDESMEIHTDFLGFYNAPDSTGETLFKCITDVFLRLNIPIERLKGYCFDGESNMSGRFSGVQARLKEVCPDSLFVHCANHSLDLVLQEVGREVSLVAETLNCVQGIATVIRESSKRKELYVSMFGCDVVNILAIYLTRWCVRTIAIKRVCSSYTELQKTLKILKDDKSVRGDARAKIGGLYKQSLKGRTLFGLLCCEALFEPCEAVAKNV
;
A
#
# COMPACT_ATOMS: atom_id res chain seq x y z
N MET A 1 -6.82 -13.85 -14.74
CA MET A 1 -5.36 -13.81 -14.97
C MET A 1 -4.75 -13.07 -13.80
N GLU A 2 -3.93 -13.78 -13.04
CA GLU A 2 -3.19 -13.28 -11.87
C GLU A 2 -1.70 -13.21 -12.23
N GLN A 3 -0.97 -12.23 -11.70
CA GLN A 3 0.48 -12.15 -11.88
C GLN A 3 1.16 -12.20 -10.52
N PHE A 4 2.16 -13.06 -10.39
CA PHE A 4 2.94 -13.19 -9.16
C PHE A 4 4.44 -13.24 -9.47
N SER A 5 5.25 -12.88 -8.48
CA SER A 5 6.71 -12.98 -8.53
C SER A 5 7.19 -14.18 -7.71
N LEU A 6 8.21 -14.88 -8.18
CA LEU A 6 8.93 -15.88 -7.38
C LEU A 6 10.35 -15.44 -7.09
N THR A 7 10.73 -15.59 -5.82
CA THR A 7 12.08 -15.35 -5.32
C THR A 7 12.48 -16.57 -4.50
N LEU A 8 13.68 -17.09 -4.74
CA LEU A 8 14.23 -18.22 -4.01
C LEU A 8 15.28 -17.71 -3.02
N ARG A 9 15.18 -18.15 -1.76
CA ARG A 9 16.21 -17.90 -0.75
C ARG A 9 16.81 -19.23 -0.31
N TYR A 10 18.12 -19.37 -0.39
CA TYR A 10 18.83 -20.60 -0.06
C TYR A 10 20.17 -20.32 0.61
N VAL A 11 20.77 -21.38 1.16
CA VAL A 11 22.09 -21.34 1.80
C VAL A 11 23.01 -22.23 0.98
N ASP A 12 24.20 -21.73 0.65
CA ASP A 12 25.20 -22.50 -0.09
C ASP A 12 26.11 -23.34 0.84
N GLU A 13 27.10 -24.00 0.26
CA GLU A 13 28.06 -24.84 1.00
C GLU A 13 28.96 -24.02 1.94
N SER A 14 29.11 -22.72 1.71
CA SER A 14 29.88 -21.80 2.54
C SER A 14 29.04 -21.19 3.67
N MET A 15 27.79 -21.63 3.84
CA MET A 15 26.81 -21.08 4.78
C MET A 15 26.39 -19.63 4.47
N GLU A 16 26.58 -19.20 3.22
CA GLU A 16 26.16 -17.87 2.77
C GLU A 16 24.72 -17.89 2.29
N ILE A 17 23.97 -16.84 2.61
CA ILE A 17 22.56 -16.71 2.24
C ILE A 17 22.46 -16.01 0.89
N HIS A 18 21.80 -16.67 -0.06
CA HIS A 18 21.51 -16.15 -1.40
C HIS A 18 20.03 -15.89 -1.57
N THR A 19 19.69 -14.86 -2.36
CA THR A 19 18.32 -14.52 -2.72
C THR A 19 18.24 -14.23 -4.21
N ASP A 20 17.64 -15.14 -4.97
CA ASP A 20 17.56 -15.07 -6.42
C ASP A 20 16.12 -14.79 -6.87
N PHE A 21 15.94 -13.69 -7.61
CA PHE A 21 14.68 -13.39 -8.26
C PHE A 21 14.52 -14.25 -9.52
N LEU A 22 13.52 -15.13 -9.52
CA LEU A 22 13.29 -16.08 -10.61
C LEU A 22 12.48 -15.47 -11.76
N GLY A 23 11.63 -14.49 -11.45
CA GLY A 23 10.85 -13.76 -12.45
C GLY A 23 9.42 -13.48 -12.04
N PHE A 24 8.69 -12.87 -12.98
CA PHE A 24 7.24 -12.72 -12.93
C PHE A 24 6.58 -13.81 -13.76
N TYR A 25 5.51 -14.38 -13.22
CA TYR A 25 4.74 -15.45 -13.84
C TYR A 25 3.27 -15.08 -13.87
N ASN A 26 2.60 -15.47 -14.95
CA ASN A 26 1.17 -15.25 -15.11
C ASN A 26 0.43 -16.56 -14.90
N ALA A 27 -0.54 -16.56 -14.01
CA ALA A 27 -1.49 -17.64 -13.83
C ALA A 27 -2.83 -17.29 -14.52
N PRO A 28 -3.51 -18.28 -15.15
CA PRO A 28 -4.79 -18.04 -15.81
C PRO A 28 -5.87 -17.55 -14.84
N ASP A 29 -5.84 -18.02 -13.59
CA ASP A 29 -6.71 -17.63 -12.48
C ASP A 29 -5.91 -17.55 -11.17
N SER A 30 -6.57 -17.09 -10.11
CA SER A 30 -5.98 -16.90 -8.79
C SER A 30 -6.27 -18.06 -7.83
N THR A 31 -6.75 -19.21 -8.31
CA THR A 31 -7.08 -20.34 -7.42
C THR A 31 -5.80 -20.95 -6.84
N GLY A 32 -5.87 -21.46 -5.62
CA GLY A 32 -4.71 -22.08 -4.97
C GLY A 32 -4.17 -23.29 -5.72
N GLU A 33 -5.00 -23.99 -6.51
CA GLU A 33 -4.56 -25.09 -7.37
C GLU A 33 -3.74 -24.59 -8.57
N THR A 34 -4.26 -23.61 -9.30
CA THR A 34 -3.58 -23.04 -10.45
C THR A 34 -2.25 -22.42 -10.04
N LEU A 35 -2.24 -21.63 -8.96
CA LEU A 35 -1.03 -20.99 -8.45
C LEU A 35 0.01 -22.04 -8.03
N PHE A 36 -0.41 -23.10 -7.32
CA PHE A 36 0.46 -24.21 -6.97
C PHE A 36 1.08 -24.88 -8.22
N LYS A 37 0.27 -25.18 -9.25
CA LYS A 37 0.77 -25.77 -10.50
C LYS A 37 1.77 -24.86 -11.22
N CYS A 38 1.52 -23.55 -11.25
CA CYS A 38 2.45 -22.60 -11.82
C CYS A 38 3.77 -22.55 -11.05
N ILE A 39 3.73 -22.60 -9.72
CA ILE A 39 4.94 -22.64 -8.88
C ILE A 39 5.74 -23.92 -9.12
N THR A 40 5.09 -25.09 -9.11
CA THR A 40 5.78 -26.36 -9.32
C THR A 40 6.35 -26.50 -10.73
N ASP A 41 5.66 -25.98 -11.75
CA ASP A 41 6.18 -25.88 -13.11
C ASP A 41 7.48 -25.04 -13.19
N VAL A 42 7.57 -23.93 -12.45
CA VAL A 42 8.80 -23.13 -12.39
C VAL A 42 9.95 -23.94 -11.77
N PHE A 43 9.70 -24.63 -10.67
CA PHE A 43 10.69 -25.49 -10.03
C PHE A 43 11.17 -26.59 -10.98
N LEU A 44 10.24 -27.24 -11.69
CA LEU A 44 10.55 -28.27 -12.69
C LEU A 44 11.39 -27.71 -13.84
N ARG A 45 11.02 -26.57 -14.42
CA ARG A 45 11.77 -25.95 -15.54
C ARG A 45 13.18 -25.51 -15.13
N LEU A 46 13.38 -25.16 -13.87
CA LEU A 46 14.68 -24.79 -13.31
C LEU A 46 15.47 -25.99 -12.78
N ASN A 47 14.93 -27.22 -12.89
CA ASN A 47 15.50 -28.43 -12.31
C ASN A 47 15.78 -28.30 -10.79
N ILE A 48 14.91 -27.60 -10.07
CA ILE A 48 14.98 -27.44 -8.62
C ILE A 48 14.06 -28.50 -7.99
N PRO A 49 14.61 -29.47 -7.25
CA PRO A 49 13.78 -30.48 -6.58
C PRO A 49 12.91 -29.82 -5.52
N ILE A 50 11.59 -29.93 -5.66
CA ILE A 50 10.64 -29.29 -4.74
C ILE A 50 10.77 -29.85 -3.33
N GLU A 51 11.20 -31.09 -3.17
CA GLU A 51 11.41 -31.78 -1.90
C GLU A 51 12.48 -31.09 -1.02
N ARG A 52 13.32 -30.24 -1.62
CA ARG A 52 14.31 -29.43 -0.91
C ARG A 52 13.71 -28.15 -0.33
N LEU A 53 12.45 -27.84 -0.60
CA LEU A 53 11.75 -26.67 -0.06
C LEU A 53 11.60 -26.81 1.46
N LYS A 54 12.31 -25.97 2.21
CA LYS A 54 12.25 -25.94 3.69
C LYS A 54 11.29 -24.88 4.23
N GLY A 55 10.87 -23.94 3.42
CA GLY A 55 9.84 -23.00 3.79
C GLY A 55 9.39 -22.12 2.64
N TYR A 56 8.28 -21.43 2.86
CA TYR A 56 7.68 -20.52 1.89
C TYR A 56 6.96 -19.38 2.61
N CYS A 57 6.93 -18.22 1.97
CA CYS A 57 6.34 -16.99 2.50
C CYS A 57 5.50 -16.32 1.41
N PHE A 58 4.26 -15.99 1.77
CA PHE A 58 3.33 -15.23 0.93
C PHE A 58 2.32 -14.50 1.83
N ASP A 59 1.44 -13.70 1.22
CA ASP A 59 0.39 -12.97 1.95
C ASP A 59 -0.69 -13.91 2.50
N GLY A 60 -1.59 -13.33 3.30
CA GLY A 60 -2.67 -14.05 3.96
C GLY A 60 -3.88 -14.30 3.05
N GLU A 61 -3.74 -14.16 1.73
CA GLU A 61 -4.85 -14.36 0.81
C GLU A 61 -5.27 -15.84 0.82
N SER A 62 -6.58 -16.08 0.80
CA SER A 62 -7.17 -17.40 0.98
C SER A 62 -6.69 -18.46 -0.04
N ASN A 63 -6.37 -18.08 -1.27
CA ASN A 63 -5.82 -19.00 -2.26
C ASN A 63 -4.33 -19.29 -2.02
N MET A 64 -3.61 -18.42 -1.31
CA MET A 64 -2.22 -18.62 -0.94
C MET A 64 -2.10 -19.38 0.40
N SER A 65 -2.62 -18.81 1.49
CA SER A 65 -2.49 -19.33 2.86
C SER A 65 -3.71 -20.12 3.36
N GLY A 66 -4.65 -20.46 2.47
CA GLY A 66 -5.83 -21.25 2.82
C GLY A 66 -5.46 -22.62 3.38
N ARG A 67 -6.05 -22.96 4.54
CA ARG A 67 -5.78 -24.21 5.27
C ARG A 67 -6.12 -25.49 4.48
N PHE A 68 -7.12 -25.44 3.61
CA PHE A 68 -7.63 -26.63 2.91
C PHE A 68 -7.36 -26.60 1.41
N SER A 69 -7.49 -25.43 0.80
CA SER A 69 -7.44 -25.25 -0.65
C SER A 69 -6.48 -24.15 -1.07
N GLY A 70 -5.57 -23.72 -0.19
CA GLY A 70 -4.52 -22.77 -0.53
C GLY A 70 -3.28 -23.44 -1.15
N VAL A 71 -2.38 -22.63 -1.70
CA VAL A 71 -1.02 -23.04 -2.09
C VAL A 71 -0.28 -23.63 -0.89
N GLN A 72 -0.41 -23.03 0.29
CA GLN A 72 0.17 -23.52 1.54
C GLN A 72 -0.18 -24.98 1.81
N ALA A 73 -1.46 -25.34 1.70
CA ALA A 73 -1.92 -26.70 1.99
C ALA A 73 -1.30 -27.70 1.01
N ARG A 74 -1.29 -27.36 -0.28
CA ARG A 74 -0.72 -28.22 -1.34
C ARG A 74 0.80 -28.36 -1.24
N LEU A 75 1.52 -27.27 -0.96
CA LEU A 75 2.96 -27.34 -0.71
C LEU A 75 3.28 -28.20 0.52
N LYS A 76 2.44 -28.14 1.56
CA LYS A 76 2.62 -28.95 2.77
C LYS A 76 2.40 -30.45 2.51
N GLU A 77 1.54 -30.82 1.57
CA GLU A 77 1.34 -32.21 1.15
C GLU A 77 2.58 -32.77 0.44
N VAL A 78 3.20 -31.97 -0.44
CA VAL A 78 4.40 -32.39 -1.19
C VAL A 78 5.68 -32.27 -0.35
N CYS A 79 5.72 -31.33 0.58
CA CYS A 79 6.87 -31.06 1.45
C CYS A 79 6.41 -31.00 2.93
N PRO A 80 6.19 -32.15 3.58
CA PRO A 80 5.67 -32.18 4.96
C PRO A 80 6.53 -31.41 5.98
N ASP A 81 7.84 -31.30 5.75
CA ASP A 81 8.78 -30.62 6.65
C ASP A 81 8.87 -29.10 6.42
N SER A 82 8.19 -28.55 5.40
CA SER A 82 8.31 -27.13 5.07
C SER A 82 7.58 -26.24 6.08
N LEU A 83 8.17 -25.09 6.41
CA LEU A 83 7.56 -24.07 7.26
C LEU A 83 6.86 -22.99 6.43
N PHE A 84 5.60 -22.73 6.74
CA PHE A 84 4.91 -21.53 6.25
C PHE A 84 5.25 -20.34 7.15
N VAL A 85 5.67 -19.23 6.55
CA VAL A 85 5.84 -17.95 7.23
C VAL A 85 4.87 -16.96 6.61
N HIS A 86 4.00 -16.37 7.43
CA HIS A 86 3.10 -15.32 6.96
C HIS A 86 3.88 -14.04 6.67
N CYS A 87 3.57 -13.36 5.56
CA CYS A 87 4.25 -12.13 5.16
C CYS A 87 4.16 -11.05 6.25
N ALA A 88 5.31 -10.70 6.84
CA ALA A 88 5.40 -9.68 7.90
C ALA A 88 4.92 -8.31 7.43
N ASN A 89 5.24 -7.94 6.18
CA ASN A 89 4.79 -6.69 5.56
C ASN A 89 3.27 -6.62 5.46
N HIS A 90 2.63 -7.73 5.06
CA HIS A 90 1.17 -7.81 5.00
C HIS A 90 0.54 -7.75 6.40
N SER A 91 1.09 -8.51 7.37
CA SER A 91 0.66 -8.46 8.78
C SER A 91 0.73 -7.04 9.35
N LEU A 92 1.83 -6.33 9.10
CA LEU A 92 2.01 -4.96 9.54
C LEU A 92 0.98 -4.02 8.89
N ASP A 93 0.75 -4.15 7.58
CA ASP A 93 -0.26 -3.35 6.90
C ASP A 93 -1.67 -3.60 7.45
N LEU A 94 -2.03 -4.85 7.78
CA LEU A 94 -3.32 -5.17 8.42
C LEU A 94 -3.48 -4.44 9.76
N VAL A 95 -2.44 -4.44 10.60
CA VAL A 95 -2.46 -3.69 11.87
C VAL A 95 -2.62 -2.19 11.63
N LEU A 96 -1.89 -1.64 10.66
CA LEU A 96 -1.97 -0.22 10.31
C LEU A 96 -3.34 0.19 9.74
N GLN A 97 -3.97 -0.69 8.97
CA GLN A 97 -5.33 -0.48 8.49
C GLN A 97 -6.33 -0.47 9.64
N GLU A 98 -6.15 -1.36 10.63
CA GLU A 98 -7.01 -1.39 11.82
C GLU A 98 -6.82 -0.13 12.66
N VAL A 99 -5.58 0.30 12.89
CA VAL A 99 -5.28 1.59 13.55
C VAL A 99 -5.92 2.76 12.79
N GLY A 100 -5.85 2.75 11.46
CA GLY A 100 -6.48 3.76 10.61
C GLY A 100 -8.01 3.80 10.66
N ARG A 101 -8.65 2.71 11.12
CA ARG A 101 -10.11 2.61 11.31
C ARG A 101 -10.52 2.95 12.74
N GLU A 102 -9.85 2.38 13.72
CA GLU A 102 -10.25 2.43 15.13
C GLU A 102 -9.74 3.69 15.86
N VAL A 103 -8.61 4.26 15.45
CA VAL A 103 -8.09 5.47 16.08
C VAL A 103 -8.66 6.71 15.38
N SER A 104 -9.64 7.36 16.03
CA SER A 104 -10.37 8.51 15.48
C SER A 104 -9.47 9.60 14.89
N LEU A 105 -8.37 9.95 15.56
CA LEU A 105 -7.42 10.94 15.07
C LEU A 105 -6.78 10.52 13.74
N VAL A 106 -6.39 9.26 13.61
CA VAL A 106 -5.76 8.71 12.41
C VAL A 106 -6.80 8.63 11.29
N ALA A 107 -7.98 8.08 11.58
CA ALA A 107 -9.09 7.99 10.63
C ALA A 107 -9.48 9.36 10.06
N GLU A 108 -9.69 10.36 10.93
CA GLU A 108 -10.00 11.75 10.55
C GLU A 108 -8.92 12.36 9.66
N THR A 109 -7.65 12.08 9.96
CA THR A 109 -6.50 12.59 9.22
C THR A 109 -6.40 11.95 7.84
N LEU A 110 -6.48 10.62 7.75
CA LEU A 110 -6.44 9.89 6.47
C LEU A 110 -7.60 10.30 5.57
N ASN A 111 -8.80 10.47 6.14
CA ASN A 111 -9.97 10.98 5.42
C ASN A 111 -9.77 12.41 4.93
N CYS A 112 -9.10 13.26 5.71
CA CYS A 112 -8.75 14.63 5.30
C CYS A 112 -7.80 14.63 4.10
N VAL A 113 -6.70 13.87 4.19
CA VAL A 113 -5.71 13.72 3.10
C VAL A 113 -6.37 13.18 1.85
N GLN A 114 -7.19 12.13 1.97
CA GLN A 114 -7.94 11.56 0.86
C GLN A 114 -8.93 12.56 0.27
N GLY A 115 -9.66 13.29 1.10
CA GLY A 115 -10.63 14.30 0.67
C GLY A 115 -9.98 15.43 -0.13
N ILE A 116 -8.83 15.93 0.34
CA ILE A 116 -8.03 16.94 -0.34
C ILE A 116 -7.55 16.41 -1.70
N ALA A 117 -6.98 15.20 -1.73
CA ALA A 117 -6.49 14.56 -2.94
C ALA A 117 -7.60 14.41 -3.99
N THR A 118 -8.75 13.90 -3.58
CA THR A 118 -9.92 13.70 -4.44
C THR A 118 -10.40 15.02 -5.03
N VAL A 119 -10.64 16.04 -4.20
CA VAL A 119 -11.10 17.36 -4.66
C VAL A 119 -10.13 17.95 -5.68
N ILE A 120 -8.84 17.96 -5.41
CA ILE A 120 -7.88 18.62 -6.30
C ILE A 120 -7.75 17.84 -7.62
N ARG A 121 -7.76 16.51 -7.58
CA ARG A 121 -7.59 15.65 -8.77
C ARG A 121 -8.81 15.57 -9.67
N GLU A 122 -10.01 15.75 -9.13
CA GLU A 122 -11.27 15.69 -9.89
C GLU A 122 -11.46 16.83 -10.90
N SER A 123 -10.59 17.86 -10.91
CA SER A 123 -10.68 18.97 -11.87
C SER A 123 -9.30 19.45 -12.29
N SER A 124 -9.05 19.47 -13.60
CA SER A 124 -7.81 20.02 -14.17
C SER A 124 -7.57 21.47 -13.72
N LYS A 125 -8.62 22.31 -13.66
CA LYS A 125 -8.52 23.69 -13.17
C LYS A 125 -8.10 23.77 -11.71
N ARG A 126 -8.63 22.90 -10.85
CA ARG A 126 -8.25 22.85 -9.42
C ARG A 126 -6.82 22.35 -9.25
N LYS A 127 -6.39 21.39 -10.07
CA LYS A 127 -5.02 20.92 -10.12
C LYS A 127 -4.05 22.03 -10.54
N GLU A 128 -4.37 22.75 -11.61
CA GLU A 128 -3.57 23.88 -12.10
C GLU A 128 -3.44 24.99 -11.05
N LEU A 129 -4.54 25.34 -10.37
CA LEU A 129 -4.52 26.29 -9.26
C LEU A 129 -3.62 25.82 -8.11
N TYR A 130 -3.73 24.55 -7.73
CA TYR A 130 -2.88 23.99 -6.69
C TYR A 130 -1.40 24.05 -7.06
N VAL A 131 -1.05 23.69 -8.30
CA VAL A 131 0.32 23.72 -8.81
C VAL A 131 0.87 25.15 -8.88
N SER A 132 0.06 26.13 -9.30
CA SER A 132 0.49 27.53 -9.37
C SER A 132 0.78 28.14 -7.99
N MET A 133 0.17 27.62 -6.92
CA MET A 133 0.49 28.01 -5.55
C MET A 133 1.78 27.39 -5.01
N PHE A 134 2.28 26.31 -5.62
CA PHE A 134 3.33 25.45 -5.05
C PHE A 134 4.69 25.58 -5.74
N GLY A 135 4.72 26.03 -6.99
CA GLY A 135 5.89 25.86 -7.85
C GLY A 135 6.03 24.42 -8.35
N CYS A 136 6.87 24.24 -9.36
CA CYS A 136 6.90 23.08 -10.27
C CYS A 136 7.21 21.71 -9.62
N ASP A 137 7.63 21.65 -8.35
CA ASP A 137 8.34 20.48 -7.81
C ASP A 137 7.48 19.54 -6.94
N VAL A 138 6.22 19.86 -6.64
CA VAL A 138 5.32 18.95 -5.87
C VAL A 138 3.96 18.77 -6.56
N VAL A 139 3.99 18.29 -7.80
CA VAL A 139 2.86 18.40 -8.74
C VAL A 139 1.71 17.41 -8.49
N ASN A 140 1.91 16.36 -7.69
CA ASN A 140 0.89 15.33 -7.54
C ASN A 140 0.52 15.07 -6.07
N ILE A 141 -0.61 15.60 -5.63
CA ILE A 141 -1.25 15.06 -4.42
C ILE A 141 -1.64 13.61 -4.72
N LEU A 142 -1.14 12.68 -3.91
CA LEU A 142 -1.46 11.26 -4.06
C LEU A 142 -2.75 10.98 -3.30
N ALA A 143 -3.65 10.22 -3.93
CA ALA A 143 -4.72 9.60 -3.18
C ALA A 143 -4.14 8.43 -2.38
N ILE A 144 -4.70 8.23 -1.20
CA ILE A 144 -4.44 7.06 -0.38
C ILE A 144 -5.27 5.93 -0.96
N TYR A 145 -4.60 4.86 -1.40
CA TYR A 145 -5.25 3.64 -1.85
C TYR A 145 -5.06 2.57 -0.78
N LEU A 146 -6.15 1.90 -0.38
CA LEU A 146 -6.10 0.83 0.63
C LEU A 146 -5.07 -0.26 0.27
N THR A 147 -5.00 -0.64 -1.01
CA THR A 147 -4.16 -1.72 -1.53
C THR A 147 -2.72 -1.31 -1.88
N ARG A 148 -2.38 -0.01 -1.82
CA ARG A 148 -1.03 0.49 -2.14
C ARG A 148 -0.48 1.25 -0.95
N TRP A 149 -0.11 0.50 0.08
CA TRP A 149 0.42 1.01 1.34
C TRP A 149 1.62 1.98 1.18
N CYS A 150 2.56 1.73 0.27
CA CYS A 150 3.75 2.58 0.04
C CYS A 150 3.49 4.03 -0.42
N VAL A 151 2.23 4.43 -0.64
CA VAL A 151 1.87 5.81 -0.99
C VAL A 151 1.20 6.59 0.14
N ARG A 152 0.90 5.96 1.30
CA ARG A 152 0.27 6.66 2.44
C ARG A 152 1.20 7.71 3.02
N THR A 153 2.44 7.34 3.36
CA THR A 153 3.43 8.26 3.92
C THR A 153 3.75 9.37 2.93
N ILE A 154 3.92 9.05 1.65
CA ILE A 154 4.19 10.07 0.61
C ILE A 154 3.02 11.05 0.50
N ALA A 155 1.78 10.58 0.53
CA ALA A 155 0.60 11.45 0.50
C ALA A 155 0.54 12.37 1.72
N ILE A 156 0.76 11.83 2.92
CA ILE A 156 0.79 12.59 4.18
C ILE A 156 1.90 13.64 4.14
N LYS A 157 3.13 13.25 3.82
CA LYS A 157 4.29 14.16 3.71
C LYS A 157 4.07 15.29 2.73
N ARG A 158 3.43 15.00 1.59
CA ARG A 158 3.05 16.04 0.62
C ARG A 158 2.08 17.02 1.26
N VAL A 159 1.02 16.55 1.93
CA VAL A 159 0.08 17.43 2.64
C VAL A 159 0.74 18.22 3.77
N CYS A 160 1.67 17.63 4.53
CA CYS A 160 2.43 18.30 5.58
C CYS A 160 3.30 19.43 5.01
N SER A 161 4.13 19.12 4.01
CA SER A 161 5.01 20.09 3.36
C SER A 161 4.25 21.17 2.60
N SER A 162 3.01 20.89 2.18
CA SER A 162 2.14 21.82 1.44
C SER A 162 1.01 22.43 2.25
N TYR A 163 1.07 22.38 3.59
CA TYR A 163 -0.11 22.60 4.41
C TYR A 163 -0.70 24.01 4.25
N THR A 164 0.17 25.02 4.23
CA THR A 164 -0.22 26.43 4.11
C THR A 164 -0.83 26.75 2.74
N GLU A 165 -0.24 26.23 1.67
CA GLU A 165 -0.67 26.41 0.29
C GLU A 165 -1.97 25.65 0.03
N LEU A 166 -2.12 24.47 0.63
CA LEU A 166 -3.39 23.73 0.65
C LEU A 166 -4.49 24.55 1.31
N GLN A 167 -4.24 25.15 2.47
CA GLN A 167 -5.21 26.03 3.11
C GLN A 167 -5.61 27.20 2.22
N LYS A 168 -4.64 27.86 1.56
CA LYS A 168 -4.91 28.94 0.59
C LYS A 168 -5.74 28.45 -0.59
N THR A 169 -5.37 27.31 -1.18
CA THR A 169 -6.09 26.70 -2.32
C THR A 169 -7.53 26.38 -1.94
N LEU A 170 -7.74 25.70 -0.81
CA LEU A 170 -9.07 25.36 -0.31
C LEU A 170 -9.91 26.60 0.00
N LYS A 171 -9.29 27.67 0.53
CA LYS A 171 -9.96 28.95 0.77
C LYS A 171 -10.51 29.56 -0.51
N ILE A 172 -9.69 29.63 -1.57
CA ILE A 172 -10.13 30.16 -2.87
C ILE A 172 -11.26 29.29 -3.45
N LEU A 173 -11.06 27.98 -3.48
CA LEU A 173 -12.01 27.05 -4.08
C LEU A 173 -13.35 26.97 -3.34
N LYS A 174 -13.36 27.26 -2.03
CA LYS A 174 -14.58 27.31 -1.23
C LYS A 174 -15.51 28.45 -1.69
N ASP A 175 -14.96 29.55 -2.16
CA ASP A 175 -15.73 30.74 -2.55
C ASP A 175 -15.92 30.85 -4.08
N ASP A 176 -15.30 29.95 -4.84
CA ASP A 176 -15.41 29.88 -6.31
C ASP A 176 -16.80 29.40 -6.76
N LYS A 177 -17.56 30.30 -7.38
CA LYS A 177 -18.91 30.03 -7.88
C LYS A 177 -18.96 29.05 -9.06
N SER A 178 -17.85 28.85 -9.77
CA SER A 178 -17.74 27.89 -10.87
C SER A 178 -17.64 26.43 -10.39
N VAL A 179 -17.27 26.21 -9.13
CA VAL A 179 -17.22 24.88 -8.52
C VAL A 179 -18.64 24.43 -8.17
N ARG A 180 -19.01 23.20 -8.55
CA ARG A 180 -20.32 22.59 -8.23
C ARG A 180 -20.64 22.68 -6.74
N GLY A 181 -21.90 22.93 -6.38
CA GLY A 181 -22.30 23.29 -5.01
C GLY A 181 -21.93 22.24 -3.95
N ASP A 182 -22.11 20.95 -4.25
CA ASP A 182 -21.71 19.82 -3.40
C ASP A 182 -20.19 19.73 -3.21
N ALA A 183 -19.42 19.88 -4.28
CA ALA A 183 -17.96 19.90 -4.22
C ALA A 183 -17.46 21.10 -3.42
N ARG A 184 -18.11 22.26 -3.56
CA ARG A 184 -17.81 23.46 -2.79
C ARG A 184 -18.13 23.29 -1.31
N ALA A 185 -19.22 22.63 -0.96
CA ALA A 185 -19.55 22.28 0.42
C ALA A 185 -18.49 21.36 1.03
N LYS A 186 -18.06 20.32 0.29
CA LYS A 186 -16.97 19.41 0.70
C LYS A 186 -15.65 20.16 0.90
N ILE A 187 -15.27 21.03 -0.04
CA ILE A 187 -14.10 21.91 0.05
C ILE A 187 -14.19 22.80 1.29
N GLY A 188 -15.35 23.41 1.54
CA GLY A 188 -15.58 24.23 2.72
C GLY A 188 -15.43 23.46 4.03
N GLY A 189 -15.86 22.19 4.07
CA GLY A 189 -15.63 21.28 5.19
C GLY A 189 -14.14 21.01 5.41
N LEU A 190 -13.41 20.64 4.34
CA LEU A 190 -11.97 20.38 4.38
C LEU A 190 -11.17 21.63 4.80
N TYR A 191 -11.54 22.82 4.31
CA TYR A 191 -10.93 24.08 4.74
C TYR A 191 -11.15 24.34 6.23
N LYS A 192 -12.37 24.15 6.75
CA LYS A 192 -12.63 24.31 8.19
C LYS A 192 -11.85 23.29 9.01
N GLN A 193 -11.71 22.06 8.52
CA GLN A 193 -10.94 21.01 9.17
C GLN A 193 -9.46 21.36 9.21
N SER A 194 -8.87 21.83 8.10
CA SER A 194 -7.45 22.19 8.01
C SER A 194 -7.06 23.39 8.88
N LEU A 195 -8.01 24.20 9.36
CA LEU A 195 -7.73 25.27 10.33
C LEU A 195 -7.62 24.76 11.78
N LYS A 196 -7.98 23.51 12.06
CA LYS A 196 -7.93 22.94 13.42
C LYS A 196 -6.52 22.42 13.71
N GLY A 197 -5.94 22.83 14.84
CA GLY A 197 -4.65 22.29 15.31
C GLY A 197 -4.62 20.76 15.42
N ARG A 198 -5.77 20.14 15.75
CA ARG A 198 -5.95 18.68 15.75
C ARG A 198 -5.60 18.03 14.41
N THR A 199 -5.90 18.68 13.28
CA THR A 199 -5.62 18.13 11.95
C THR A 199 -4.12 18.17 11.65
N LEU A 200 -3.44 19.27 11.98
CA LEU A 200 -1.99 19.33 11.85
C LEU A 200 -1.29 18.32 12.77
N PHE A 201 -1.73 18.22 14.01
CA PHE A 201 -1.23 17.20 14.95
C PHE A 201 -1.44 15.78 14.41
N GLY A 202 -2.63 15.48 13.91
CA GLY A 202 -2.93 14.19 13.29
C GLY A 202 -2.05 13.87 12.09
N LEU A 203 -1.76 14.84 11.23
CA LEU A 203 -0.84 14.68 10.11
C LEU A 203 0.57 14.30 10.56
N LEU A 204 1.11 15.01 11.55
CA LEU A 204 2.44 14.73 12.12
C LEU A 204 2.49 13.35 12.81
N CYS A 205 1.44 12.99 13.56
CA CYS A 205 1.33 11.66 14.17
C CYS A 205 1.26 10.55 13.13
N CYS A 206 0.46 10.73 12.08
CA CYS A 206 0.36 9.77 10.98
C CYS A 206 1.70 9.64 10.25
N GLU A 207 2.40 10.73 9.97
CA GLU A 207 3.73 10.69 9.38
C GLU A 207 4.71 9.87 10.25
N ALA A 208 4.78 10.17 11.55
CA ALA A 208 5.64 9.45 12.48
C ALA A 208 5.26 7.96 12.66
N LEU A 209 3.99 7.62 12.48
CA LEU A 209 3.49 6.23 12.57
C LEU A 209 3.75 5.43 11.30
N PHE A 210 3.36 5.95 10.14
CA PHE A 210 3.40 5.22 8.88
C PHE A 210 4.79 5.18 8.26
N GLU A 211 5.63 6.21 8.45
CA GLU A 211 6.95 6.28 7.82
C GLU A 211 7.88 5.12 8.23
N PRO A 212 8.09 4.82 9.54
CA PRO A 212 8.95 3.71 9.92
C PRO A 212 8.43 2.37 9.41
N CYS A 213 7.10 2.18 9.41
CA CYS A 213 6.48 0.96 8.92
C CYS A 213 6.68 0.76 7.41
N GLU A 214 6.55 1.82 6.62
CA GLU A 214 6.85 1.81 5.19
C GLU A 214 8.35 1.78 4.87
N ALA A 215 9.23 2.07 5.83
CA ALA A 215 10.67 1.90 5.66
C ALA A 215 11.06 0.42 5.81
N VAL A 216 10.53 -0.26 6.84
CA VAL A 216 10.73 -1.71 7.06
C VAL A 216 10.27 -2.49 5.83
N ALA A 217 9.13 -2.11 5.26
CA ALA A 217 8.59 -2.63 4.00
C ALA A 217 9.57 -2.77 2.83
N LYS A 218 10.46 -1.78 2.69
CA LYS A 218 11.32 -1.59 1.51
C LYS A 218 12.65 -2.31 1.65
N ASN A 219 12.97 -2.75 2.87
CA ASN A 219 14.25 -3.36 3.23
C ASN A 219 14.14 -4.88 3.43
N VAL A 220 12.99 -5.48 3.09
CA VAL A 220 12.71 -6.92 3.11
C VAL A 220 12.39 -7.37 1.69
#